data_AF-A0A5N7MKW5-F1
#
_entry.id   AF-A0A5N7MKW5-F1
#
_cell.length_a   1.000
_cell.length_b   1.000
_cell.length_c   1.000
_cell.angle_alpha   90.00
_cell.angle_beta   90.00
_cell.angle_gamma   90.00
#
_symmetry.space_group_name_H-M   'P 1'
#
loop_
_entity.id
_entity.type
_entity.pdbx_description
1 polymer ?
#
loop_
_entity_poly.entity_id
_entity_poly.type
_entity_poly.pdbx_seq_one_letter_code
_entity_poly.pdbx_strand_id
1 'polypeptide(L)'
;MQELTARRVSGCNSKAEGLCDGVPYNTELANINGVSIHFWLGDKDASLLPGLIDTAQRHRDIVYATYSISDAPPAFWTHNDMVRHS
;
A
#
# COMPACT_ATOMS: atom_id res chain seq x y z
N MET A 1 -17.59 6.44 -3.42
CA MET A 1 -16.29 5.74 -3.47
C MET A 1 -16.58 4.28 -3.19
N GLN A 2 -16.13 3.33 -4.02
CA GLN A 2 -16.30 1.91 -3.67
C GLN A 2 -15.43 1.61 -2.45
N GLU A 3 -15.96 0.82 -1.52
CA GLU A 3 -15.20 0.37 -0.36
C GLU A 3 -14.15 -0.65 -0.83
N LEU A 4 -12.89 -0.22 -0.85
CA LEU A 4 -11.77 -1.06 -1.24
C LEU A 4 -11.27 -1.84 -0.02
N THR A 5 -11.37 -3.16 -0.07
CA THR A 5 -10.78 -4.04 0.95
C THR A 5 -9.45 -4.60 0.45
N ALA A 6 -8.42 -4.62 1.30
CA ALA A 6 -7.14 -5.22 0.92
C ALA A 6 -7.14 -6.75 1.09
N ARG A 7 -6.66 -7.47 0.07
CA ARG A 7 -6.50 -8.93 0.13
C ARG A 7 -5.11 -9.31 0.65
N ARG A 8 -5.04 -10.24 1.60
CA ARG A 8 -3.76 -10.81 2.05
C ARG A 8 -3.11 -11.63 0.92
N VAL A 9 -1.81 -11.44 0.71
CA VAL A 9 -0.99 -12.25 -0.21
C VAL A 9 0.32 -12.67 0.46
N SER A 10 0.90 -13.76 -0.02
CA SER A 10 2.21 -14.27 0.41
C SER A 10 3.27 -13.98 -0.64
N GLY A 11 4.46 -13.55 -0.23
CA GLY A 11 5.65 -13.50 -1.11
C GLY A 11 5.71 -12.31 -2.06
N CYS A 12 5.63 -11.09 -1.54
CA CYS A 12 5.95 -9.89 -2.32
C CYS A 12 7.42 -9.51 -2.10
N ASN A 13 8.29 -9.82 -3.07
CA ASN A 13 9.73 -9.51 -3.04
C ASN A 13 10.07 -8.27 -3.89
N SER A 14 9.20 -7.27 -3.81
CA SER A 14 9.35 -6.00 -4.53
C SER A 14 10.06 -4.96 -3.65
N LYS A 15 10.55 -3.88 -4.26
CA LYS A 15 11.05 -2.71 -3.52
C LYS A 15 9.88 -1.79 -3.12
N ALA A 16 9.99 -1.11 -1.99
CA ALA A 16 9.01 -0.08 -1.63
C ALA A 16 9.19 1.20 -2.45
N GLU A 17 8.08 1.83 -2.81
CA GLU A 17 8.03 3.19 -3.35
C GLU A 17 8.10 4.27 -2.29
N GLY A 18 7.72 3.95 -1.06
CA GLY A 18 7.59 4.92 0.01
C GLY A 18 6.78 4.35 1.15
N LEU A 19 6.39 5.24 2.06
CA LEU A 19 5.59 4.94 3.23
C LEU A 19 4.20 5.54 3.08
N CYS A 20 3.15 4.76 3.35
CA CYS A 20 1.80 5.26 3.55
C CYS A 20 1.53 5.26 5.05
N ASP A 21 1.45 6.44 5.68
CA ASP A 21 1.33 6.58 7.14
C ASP A 21 2.33 5.69 7.92
N GLY A 22 3.58 5.63 7.44
CA GLY A 22 4.67 4.84 8.05
C GLY A 22 4.67 3.35 7.68
N VAL A 23 3.78 2.89 6.80
CA VAL A 23 3.75 1.51 6.29
C VAL A 23 4.36 1.46 4.89
N PRO A 24 5.39 0.64 4.64
CA PRO A 24 5.96 0.50 3.30
C PRO A 24 4.90 0.07 2.29
N TYR A 25 4.93 0.68 1.11
CA TYR A 25 4.04 0.33 0.01
C TYR A 25 4.76 0.36 -1.35
N ASN A 26 4.21 -0.34 -2.34
CA ASN A 26 4.50 -0.09 -3.74
C ASN A 26 3.20 -0.07 -4.54
N THR A 27 3.28 0.47 -5.75
CA THR A 27 2.19 0.45 -6.71
C THR A 27 2.62 -0.18 -8.01
N GLU A 28 1.66 -0.81 -8.69
CA GLU A 28 1.87 -1.34 -10.03
C GLU A 28 0.69 -0.89 -10.90
N LEU A 29 0.94 -0.56 -12.17
CA LEU A 29 -0.13 -0.22 -13.10
C LEU A 29 -1.04 -1.44 -13.26
N ALA A 30 -2.27 -1.36 -12.74
CA ALA A 30 -3.22 -2.46 -12.81
C ALA A 30 -4.00 -2.44 -14.13
N ASN A 31 -4.48 -1.25 -14.52
CA ASN A 31 -5.17 -1.02 -15.78
C ASN A 31 -5.28 0.49 -16.06
N ILE A 32 -5.98 0.86 -17.13
CA ILE A 32 -6.14 2.28 -17.51
C ILE A 32 -6.83 3.15 -16.47
N ASN A 33 -7.58 2.55 -15.53
CA ASN A 33 -8.29 3.27 -14.48
C ASN A 33 -7.43 3.51 -13.24
N GLY A 34 -6.20 2.97 -13.17
CA GLY A 34 -5.30 3.25 -12.06
C GLY A 34 -4.35 2.12 -11.67
N VAL A 35 -3.86 2.20 -10.44
CA VAL A 35 -2.81 1.34 -9.90
C VAL A 35 -3.34 0.37 -8.85
N SER A 36 -2.71 -0.80 -8.76
CA SER A 36 -2.78 -1.63 -7.56
C SER A 36 -1.80 -1.09 -6.52
N ILE A 37 -2.12 -1.28 -5.25
CA ILE A 37 -1.21 -1.01 -4.14
C ILE A 37 -0.96 -2.28 -3.32
N HIS A 38 0.26 -2.46 -2.86
CA HIS A 38 0.61 -3.48 -1.87
C HIS A 38 1.20 -2.81 -0.63
N PHE A 39 0.77 -3.26 0.55
CA PHE A 39 1.31 -2.85 1.85
C PHE A 39 2.08 -3.98 2.51
N TRP A 40 3.28 -3.69 3.00
CA TRP A 40 4.01 -4.61 3.90
C TRP A 40 3.74 -4.21 5.35
N LEU A 41 2.83 -4.93 6.00
CA LEU A 41 2.48 -4.66 7.40
C LEU A 41 3.57 -5.15 8.37
N GLY A 42 4.32 -6.19 8.00
CA GLY A 42 5.16 -6.92 8.95
C GLY A 42 4.31 -7.37 10.14
N ASP A 43 4.70 -6.92 11.33
CA ASP A 43 4.05 -7.27 12.60
C ASP A 43 2.84 -6.37 12.94
N LYS A 44 2.51 -5.40 12.09
CA LYS A 44 1.40 -4.46 12.34
C LYS A 44 0.04 -5.12 12.14
N ASP A 45 -0.95 -4.60 12.87
CA ASP A 45 -2.33 -5.07 12.79
C ASP A 45 -2.99 -4.70 11.45
N ALA A 46 -3.69 -5.67 10.85
CA ALA A 46 -4.49 -5.48 9.64
C ALA A 46 -5.66 -4.49 9.84
N SER A 47 -6.04 -4.19 11.09
CA SER A 47 -7.01 -3.13 11.42
C SER A 47 -6.60 -1.73 10.94
N LEU A 48 -5.33 -1.52 10.60
CA LEU A 48 -4.83 -0.28 10.00
C LEU A 48 -5.21 -0.11 8.52
N LEU A 49 -5.50 -1.21 7.81
CA LEU A 49 -5.70 -1.21 6.36
C LEU A 49 -6.77 -0.22 5.87
N PRO A 50 -7.95 -0.08 6.51
CA PRO A 50 -8.94 0.91 6.07
C PRO A 50 -8.38 2.34 6.05
N GLY A 51 -7.58 2.71 7.06
CA GLY A 51 -6.93 4.03 7.11
C GLY A 51 -5.85 4.20 6.03
N LEU A 52 -5.02 3.18 5.82
CA LEU A 52 -3.97 3.20 4.79
C LEU A 52 -4.55 3.28 3.37
N ILE A 53 -5.65 2.57 3.12
CA ILE A 53 -6.35 2.60 1.82
C ILE A 53 -6.97 3.97 1.60
N ASP A 54 -7.63 4.54 2.62
CA ASP A 54 -8.21 5.87 2.56
C ASP A 54 -7.13 6.95 2.30
N THR A 55 -5.97 6.86 2.95
CA THR A 55 -4.83 7.73 2.65
C THR A 55 -4.36 7.53 1.21
N ALA A 56 -4.10 6.30 0.78
CA ALA A 56 -3.63 6.01 -0.58
C ALA A 56 -4.61 6.49 -1.68
N GLN A 57 -5.91 6.32 -1.47
CA GLN A 57 -6.96 6.78 -2.40
C GLN A 57 -7.03 8.30 -2.54
N ARG A 58 -6.54 9.08 -1.57
CA ARG A 58 -6.43 10.54 -1.68
C ARG A 58 -5.23 10.99 -2.52
N HIS A 59 -4.21 10.14 -2.64
CA HIS A 59 -2.97 10.45 -3.33
C HIS A 59 -2.88 9.83 -4.72
N ARG A 60 -3.59 8.73 -4.98
CA ARG A 60 -3.49 7.95 -6.22
C ARG A 60 -4.83 7.31 -6.60
N ASP A 61 -4.97 7.01 -7.89
CA ASP A 61 -6.09 6.25 -8.44
C ASP A 61 -5.98 4.76 -8.08
N ILE A 62 -6.21 4.41 -6.80
CA ILE A 62 -6.15 3.04 -6.32
C ILE A 62 -7.38 2.27 -6.79
N VAL A 63 -7.17 1.20 -7.57
CA VAL A 63 -8.23 0.31 -8.06
C VAL A 63 -8.21 -1.07 -7.39
N TYR A 64 -7.11 -1.42 -6.74
CA TYR A 64 -6.94 -2.72 -6.08
C TYR A 64 -5.92 -2.62 -4.95
N ALA A 65 -6.16 -3.28 -3.81
CA ALA A 65 -5.28 -3.26 -2.65
C ALA A 65 -4.92 -4.67 -2.18
N THR A 66 -3.66 -4.87 -1.81
CA THR A 66 -3.16 -6.10 -1.18
C THR A 66 -2.27 -5.79 0.00
N TYR A 67 -2.05 -6.78 0.86
CA TYR A 67 -1.09 -6.66 1.94
C TYR A 67 -0.39 -7.98 2.24
N SER A 68 0.79 -7.89 2.86
CA SER A 68 1.52 -9.02 3.42
C SER A 68 1.96 -8.70 4.85
N ILE A 69 2.24 -9.75 5.63
CA ILE A 69 2.81 -9.65 6.98
C ILE A 69 4.29 -10.07 7.01
N SER A 70 4.93 -10.14 5.84
CA SER A 70 6.36 -10.43 5.74
C SER A 70 7.18 -9.21 6.14
N ASP A 71 8.47 -9.44 6.36
CA ASP A 71 9.43 -8.37 6.61
C ASP A 71 9.32 -7.24 5.57
N ALA A 72 9.69 -6.04 6.01
CA ALA A 72 9.75 -4.87 5.16
C ALA A 72 10.65 -5.15 3.94
N PRO A 73 10.31 -4.58 2.77
CA PRO A 73 11.09 -4.79 1.56
C PRO A 73 12.53 -4.27 1.76
N PRO A 74 13.53 -4.91 1.13
CA PRO A 74 14.95 -4.71 1.43
C PRO A 74 15.48 -3.31 1.09
N ALA A 75 14.77 -2.56 0.25
CA ALA A 75 15.13 -1.20 -0.13
C ALA A 75 13.93 -0.43 -0.67
N PHE A 76 14.08 0.89 -0.66
CA PHE A 76 13.24 1.82 -1.39
C PHE A 76 13.83 2.08 -2.78
N TRP A 77 12.98 2.17 -3.81
CA TRP A 77 13.41 2.62 -5.13
C TRP A 77 12.99 4.06 -5.43
N THR A 78 12.04 4.60 -4.67
CA THR A 78 11.68 6.02 -4.62
C THR A 78 11.27 6.37 -3.17
N HIS A 79 11.19 7.66 -2.83
CA HIS A 79 10.80 8.16 -1.50
C HIS A 79 9.45 8.91 -1.59
N ASN A 80 8.45 8.27 -2.20
CA ASN A 80 7.15 8.90 -2.43
C ASN A 80 6.18 8.63 -1.28
N ASP A 81 6.42 9.25 -0.13
CA ASP A 81 5.63 9.02 1.07
C ASP A 81 4.24 9.67 0.96
N MET A 82 3.22 8.91 1.36
CA MET A 82 1.83 9.34 1.47
C MET A 82 1.49 9.51 2.94
N VAL A 83 1.13 10.73 3.32
CA VAL A 83 0.73 11.05 4.70
C VAL A 83 -0.69 11.60 4.71
N ARG A 84 -1.44 11.26 5.75
CA ARG A 84 -2.73 11.88 6.00
C ARG A 84 -2.54 13.29 6.54
N HIS A 85 -3.03 14.29 5.83
CA HIS A 85 -3.13 15.65 6.36
C HIS A 85 -4.34 15.74 7.29
N SER A 86 -4.11 16.18 8.53
CA SER A 86 -5.12 16.44 9.56
C SER A 86 -5.92 17.70 9.28
#